data_AF-A0AAW5YXA0-F1
#
_entry.id   AF-A0AAW5YXA0-F1
#
_cell.length_a   1.000
_cell.length_b   1.000
_cell.length_c   1.000
_cell.angle_alpha   90.00
_cell.angle_beta   90.00
_cell.angle_gamma   90.00
#
_symmetry.space_group_name_H-M   'P 1'
#
loop_
_entity.id
_entity.type
_entity.pdbx_description
1 polymer ?
#
loop_
_entity_poly.entity_id
_entity_poly.type
_entity_poly.pdbx_seq_one_letter_code
_entity_poly.pdbx_strand_id
1 'polypeptide(L)'
;MINDWKTANEIIKEYQLQAADFSRLAGECQKSKYRDAIITVKGYVKTYVFVNENIWQQFLAARSAGTLYTATGLHSVETEEG
;
A
#
# COMPACT_ATOMS: atom_id res chain seq x y z
N MET A 1 -8.70 -7.93 16.85
CA MET A 1 -7.71 -9.01 17.09
C MET A 1 -6.39 -8.34 17.38
N ILE A 2 -5.72 -8.72 18.47
CA ILE A 2 -4.50 -8.09 19.01
C ILE A 2 -3.30 -8.57 18.17
N ASN A 3 -2.99 -7.84 17.10
CA ASN A 3 -1.67 -7.59 16.51
C ASN A 3 -1.84 -7.17 15.04
N ASP A 4 -2.20 -5.91 14.81
CA ASP A 4 -2.26 -5.32 13.46
C ASP A 4 -0.88 -5.20 12.80
N TRP A 5 0.22 -5.44 13.53
CA TRP A 5 1.58 -5.32 13.03
C TRP A 5 2.15 -6.66 12.58
N LYS A 6 2.58 -6.72 11.32
CA LYS A 6 3.23 -7.87 10.67
C LYS A 6 4.60 -7.48 10.15
N THR A 7 5.51 -8.43 10.01
CA THR A 7 6.79 -8.20 9.34
C THR A 7 6.61 -8.10 7.83
N ALA A 8 7.58 -7.48 7.16
CA ALA A 8 7.61 -7.47 5.69
C ALA A 8 7.50 -8.89 5.08
N ASN A 9 8.16 -9.88 5.67
CA ASN A 9 8.11 -11.27 5.19
C ASN A 9 6.72 -11.90 5.32
N GLU A 10 6.01 -11.60 6.40
CA GLU A 10 4.62 -12.06 6.58
C GLU A 10 3.71 -11.45 5.53
N ILE A 11 3.79 -10.14 5.29
CA ILE A 11 3.02 -9.47 4.22
C ILE A 11 3.36 -10.03 2.84
N ILE A 12 4.65 -10.24 2.54
CA ILE A 12 5.09 -10.84 1.27
C ILE A 12 4.45 -12.21 1.08
N LYS A 13 4.47 -13.06 2.10
CA LYS A 13 3.92 -14.42 2.04
C LYS A 13 2.39 -14.42 1.94
N GLU A 14 1.72 -13.62 2.75
CA GLU A 14 0.25 -13.60 2.80
C GLU A 14 -0.38 -13.01 1.54
N TYR A 15 0.19 -11.93 1.02
CA TYR A 15 -0.30 -11.26 -0.19
C TYR A 15 0.31 -11.86 -1.47
N GLN A 16 1.09 -12.94 -1.34
CA GLN A 16 1.78 -13.62 -2.45
C GLN A 16 2.59 -12.66 -3.33
N LEU A 17 3.23 -11.67 -2.71
CA LEU A 17 4.02 -10.66 -3.39
C LEU A 17 5.44 -11.17 -3.64
N GLN A 18 6.08 -10.63 -4.67
CA GLN A 18 7.53 -10.71 -4.78
C GLN A 18 8.18 -9.64 -3.88
N ALA A 19 9.40 -9.90 -3.39
CA ALA A 19 10.11 -8.95 -2.54
C ALA A 19 10.32 -7.58 -3.23
N ALA A 20 10.54 -7.58 -4.56
CA ALA A 20 10.66 -6.36 -5.34
C ALA A 20 9.35 -5.56 -5.39
N ASP A 21 8.21 -6.23 -5.57
CA ASP A 21 6.90 -5.60 -5.57
C ASP A 21 6.57 -5.02 -4.20
N PHE A 22 6.85 -5.77 -3.12
CA PHE A 22 6.70 -5.25 -1.77
C PHE A 22 7.54 -3.99 -1.55
N SER A 23 8.82 -3.99 -1.94
CA SER A 23 9.70 -2.82 -1.78
C SER A 23 9.16 -1.59 -2.51
N ARG A 24 8.66 -1.78 -3.75
CA ARG A 24 8.03 -0.71 -4.52
C ARG A 24 6.76 -0.18 -3.85
N LEU A 25 5.85 -1.09 -3.46
CA LEU A 25 4.61 -0.74 -2.76
C LEU A 25 4.87 -0.04 -1.43
N ALA A 26 5.87 -0.51 -0.68
CA ALA A 26 6.29 0.10 0.57
C ALA A 26 6.81 1.52 0.35
N GLY A 27 7.62 1.73 -0.69
CA GLY A 27 8.10 3.06 -1.07
C GLY A 27 6.97 4.00 -1.52
N GLU A 28 5.98 3.50 -2.25
CA GLU A 28 4.77 4.25 -2.61
C GLU A 28 3.94 4.60 -1.36
N CYS A 29 3.73 3.64 -0.46
CA CYS A 29 2.99 3.80 0.78
C CYS A 29 3.63 4.84 1.71
N GLN A 30 4.95 4.79 1.90
CA GLN A 30 5.70 5.74 2.73
C GLN A 30 5.66 7.19 2.20
N LYS A 31 5.47 7.36 0.89
CA LYS A 31 5.31 8.69 0.25
C LYS A 31 3.87 9.21 0.26
N SER A 32 2.92 8.38 0.71
CA SER A 32 1.50 8.70 0.72
C SER A 32 1.01 9.14 2.11
N LYS A 33 -0.27 9.51 2.21
CA LYS A 33 -0.94 9.74 3.50
C LYS A 33 -1.01 8.50 4.39
N TYR A 34 -0.74 7.30 3.85
CA TYR A 34 -0.76 6.03 4.57
C TYR A 34 0.63 5.62 5.09
N ARG A 35 1.60 6.54 5.14
CA ARG A 35 2.98 6.26 5.59
C ARG A 35 3.06 5.55 6.94
N ASP A 36 2.09 5.80 7.82
CA ASP A 36 2.00 5.22 9.16
C ASP A 36 1.69 3.71 9.13
N ALA A 37 1.34 3.17 7.95
CA ALA A 37 1.26 1.74 7.72
C ALA A 37 2.63 1.04 7.84
N ILE A 38 3.75 1.76 7.72
CA ILE A 38 5.08 1.15 7.72
C ILE A 38 5.95 1.82 8.77
N ILE A 39 6.49 1.02 9.68
CA ILE A 39 7.51 1.44 10.62
C ILE A 39 8.83 0.73 10.29
N THR A 40 9.87 1.52 10.16
CA THR A 40 11.24 1.04 9.98
C THR A 40 12.01 1.20 11.28
N VAL A 41 12.36 0.08 11.92
CA VAL A 41 13.17 0.06 13.14
C VAL A 41 14.62 -0.23 12.76
N LYS A 42 15.50 0.76 12.87
CA LYS A 42 16.93 0.58 12.65
C LYS A 42 17.56 -0.05 13.91
N GLY A 43 17.95 -1.31 13.82
CA GLY A 43 18.80 -1.96 14.81
C GLY A 43 20.28 -1.69 14.54
N TYR A 44 21.14 -2.07 15.49
CA TYR A 44 22.59 -1.86 15.40
C TYR A 44 23.23 -2.57 14.20
N VAL A 45 22.71 -3.74 13.82
CA VAL A 45 23.26 -4.57 12.71
C VAL A 45 22.29 -4.66 11.53
N LYS A 46 20.98 -4.52 11.76
CA LYS A 46 19.95 -4.74 10.74
C LYS A 46 18.78 -3.80 10.91
N THR A 47 18.17 -3.45 9.80
CA THR A 47 16.91 -2.70 9.74
C THR A 47 15.74 -3.68 9.68
N TYR A 48 14.76 -3.51 10.56
CA TYR A 48 13.53 -4.28 10.60
C TYR A 48 12.37 -3.42 10.06
N VAL A 49 11.50 -4.03 9.26
CA VAL A 49 10.33 -3.37 8.69
C VAL A 49 9.07 -4.07 9.20
N PHE A 50 8.21 -3.29 9.82
CA PHE A 50 6.90 -3.71 10.31
C PHE A 50 5.81 -2.96 9.56
N VAL A 51 4.73 -3.66 9.27
CA VAL A 51 3.61 -3.18 8.49
C VAL A 51 2.35 -3.33 9.32
N ASN A 52 1.63 -2.22 9.52
CA ASN A 52 0.28 -2.24 10.05
C ASN A 52 -0.68 -2.67 8.94
N GLU A 53 -1.22 -3.88 9.05
CA GLU A 53 -2.05 -4.49 8.01
C GLU A 53 -3.32 -3.68 7.72
N ASN A 54 -3.95 -3.10 8.74
CA ASN A 54 -5.19 -2.34 8.55
C ASN A 54 -4.96 -1.11 7.66
N ILE A 55 -3.93 -0.31 7.97
CA ILE A 55 -3.61 0.88 7.19
C ILE A 55 -3.03 0.49 5.82
N TRP A 56 -2.27 -0.61 5.75
CA TRP A 56 -1.76 -1.17 4.49
C TRP A 56 -2.88 -1.57 3.54
N GLN A 57 -3.94 -2.23 4.02
CA GLN A 57 -5.11 -2.57 3.22
C GLN A 57 -5.83 -1.31 2.71
N GLN A 58 -5.94 -0.26 3.53
CA GLN A 58 -6.50 1.02 3.08
C GLN A 58 -5.66 1.66 1.97
N PHE A 59 -4.33 1.59 2.07
CA PHE A 59 -3.43 2.02 0.99
C PHE A 59 -3.66 1.22 -0.30
N LEU A 60 -3.72 -0.11 -0.21
CA LEU A 60 -3.97 -0.97 -1.37
C LEU A 60 -5.33 -0.69 -2.01
N ALA A 61 -6.38 -0.51 -1.20
CA ALA A 61 -7.73 -0.17 -1.67
C ALA A 61 -7.77 1.19 -2.37
N ALA A 62 -7.10 2.20 -1.81
CA ALA A 62 -7.00 3.53 -2.43
C ALA A 62 -6.21 3.49 -3.74
N ARG A 63 -5.17 2.67 -3.81
CA ARG A 63 -4.37 2.45 -5.02
C ARG A 63 -5.14 1.72 -6.10
N SER A 64 -5.90 0.68 -5.75
CA SER A 64 -6.78 -0.01 -6.71
C SER A 64 -7.92 0.90 -7.17
N ALA A 65 -8.47 1.74 -6.28
CA ALA A 65 -9.48 2.73 -6.65
C ALA A 65 -8.93 3.80 -7.61
N GLY A 66 -7.69 4.26 -7.41
CA GLY A 66 -7.00 5.14 -8.36
C GLY A 66 -6.69 4.45 -9.70
N THR A 67 -6.54 3.12 -9.70
CA THR A 67 -6.35 2.31 -10.92
C THR A 67 -7.66 2.12 -11.70
N LEU A 68 -8.83 2.15 -11.04
CA LEU A 68 -10.13 2.09 -11.73
C LEU A 68 -10.38 3.33 -12.62
N TYR A 69 -9.79 4.48 -12.30
CA TYR A 69 -9.87 5.69 -13.14
C TYR A 69 -8.97 5.65 -14.38
N THR A 70 -7.98 4.76 -14.45
CA THR A 70 -7.12 4.60 -15.64
C THR A 70 -7.46 3.36 -16.47
N ALA A 71 -8.08 2.33 -15.87
CA ALA A 71 -8.47 1.10 -16.57
C ALA A 71 -9.90 1.12 -17.15
N THR A 72 -10.74 2.08 -16.76
CA THR A 72 -12.08 2.26 -17.34
C THR A 72 -12.06 3.56 -18.12
N GLY A 73 -12.13 3.47 -19.45
CA GLY A 73 -12.16 4.62 -20.34
C GLY A 73 -13.14 5.68 -19.84
N LEU A 74 -12.61 6.83 -19.42
CA LEU A 74 -13.39 8.04 -19.23
C LEU A 74 -13.73 8.55 -20.64
N HIS A 75 -14.83 8.03 -21.19
CA HIS A 75 -15.61 8.77 -22.16
C HIS A 75 -16.09 10.01 -21.39
N SER A 76 -15.45 11.15 -21.63
CA SER A 76 -15.95 12.44 -21.19
C SER A 76 -17.33 12.62 -21.82
N VAL A 77 -18.38 12.31 -21.07
CA VAL A 77 -19.71 12.81 -21.40
C VAL A 77 -19.71 14.27 -20.99
N GLU A 78 -19.47 15.12 -21.99
CA GLU A 78 -19.95 16.49 -21.99
C GLU A 78 -21.42 16.46 -21.60
N THR A 79 -21.74 16.98 -20.42
CA THR A 79 -23.09 17.39 -20.09
C THR A 79 -23.09 18.89 -20.20
N GLU A 80 -23.44 19.35 -21.40
CA GLU A 80 -24.10 20.62 -21.61
C GLU A 80 -25.33 20.66 -20.68
N GLU A 81 -25.36 21.58 -19.73
CA GLU A 81 -26.61 22.03 -19.13
C GLU A 81 -26.68 23.56 -19.29
N GLY A 82 -27.45 23.95 -20.30
CA GLY A 82 -28.56 24.91 -20.24
C GLY A 82 -28.36 26.26 -19.57
#